data_AF-A0A2A2K6Z3-F1
#
_entry.id   AF-A0A2A2K6Z3-F1
#
_cell.length_a   1.000
_cell.length_b   1.000
_cell.length_c   1.000
_cell.angle_alpha   90.00
_cell.angle_beta   90.00
_cell.angle_gamma   90.00
#
_symmetry.space_group_name_H-M   'P 1'
#
loop_
_entity.id
_entity.type
_entity.pdbx_description
1 polymer ?
#
loop_
_entity_poly.entity_id
_entity_poly.type
_entity_poly.pdbx_seq_one_letter_code
_entity_poly.pdbx_strand_id
1 'polypeptide(L)'
;MVNFRGDYWTDPNARVFRHAATAFMHDCMLRARGQAKYVANVDMDDLPFCSGDGNIGERLEEESDKKPRAAQFIAQWILSQQKQDWETVESPKNVRFELSSVRILNRNSIRWDYRVSKKIFHRPDRVIHFDMHRVFKNEQNSEGLEYEAVDISELKIFFLHLRRFERDLIIPKLIRFNESFDYSQLIALNHRMTTNYAIRMRNQAFAEKIMTPWAHEARTIMRNLEQCRREAFGTRLTGRNKMCQQSSSGCRGMLTVGDRFHFASMTWLDLTHTALFNSYVES
;
A
#
# COMPACT_ATOMS: atom_id res chain seq x y z
N MET A 1 33.23 -4.68 -4.47
CA MET A 1 31.99 -5.40 -4.84
C MET A 1 31.13 -4.44 -5.65
N VAL A 2 30.96 -4.70 -6.94
CA VAL A 2 30.11 -3.89 -7.83
C VAL A 2 28.66 -4.21 -7.48
N ASN A 3 27.86 -3.18 -7.20
CA ASN A 3 26.49 -3.31 -6.73
C ASN A 3 25.55 -3.43 -7.95
N PHE A 4 25.06 -4.65 -8.24
CA PHE A 4 24.23 -4.98 -9.42
C PHE A 4 22.76 -4.50 -9.33
N ARG A 5 22.43 -3.57 -8.43
CA ARG A 5 21.05 -3.08 -8.29
C ARG A 5 20.60 -2.36 -9.57
N GLY A 6 19.48 -2.80 -10.14
CA GLY A 6 18.86 -2.23 -11.33
C GLY A 6 19.36 -2.76 -12.68
N ASP A 7 20.30 -3.71 -12.70
CA ASP A 7 20.75 -4.37 -13.93
C ASP A 7 19.69 -5.38 -14.42
N TYR A 8 19.23 -5.25 -15.66
CA TYR A 8 18.14 -6.07 -16.20
C TYR A 8 18.47 -7.58 -16.25
N TRP A 9 19.73 -7.92 -16.46
CA TRP A 9 20.18 -9.29 -16.64
C TRP A 9 20.45 -10.01 -15.32
N THR A 10 20.75 -9.26 -14.26
CA THR A 10 21.21 -9.80 -12.97
C THR A 10 20.36 -9.40 -11.77
N ASP A 11 19.55 -8.32 -11.85
CA ASP A 11 18.59 -7.93 -10.82
C ASP A 11 17.18 -8.46 -11.15
N PRO A 12 16.68 -9.48 -10.42
CA PRO A 12 15.34 -10.01 -10.64
C PRO A 12 14.24 -8.96 -10.41
N ASN A 13 14.49 -7.90 -9.63
CA ASN A 13 13.52 -6.83 -9.40
C ASN A 13 13.37 -5.88 -10.60
N ALA A 14 14.32 -5.87 -11.54
CA ALA A 14 14.26 -5.05 -12.75
C ALA A 14 13.27 -5.58 -13.80
N ARG A 15 12.69 -6.77 -13.58
CA ARG A 15 11.79 -7.46 -14.53
C ARG A 15 10.31 -7.42 -14.13
N VAL A 16 9.96 -6.73 -13.05
CA VAL A 16 8.57 -6.72 -12.54
C VAL A 16 7.74 -5.69 -13.30
N PHE A 17 7.04 -6.15 -14.33
CA PHE A 17 6.07 -5.37 -15.09
C PHE A 17 4.70 -5.35 -14.38
N ARG A 18 3.86 -4.36 -14.67
CA ARG A 18 2.53 -4.22 -14.05
C ARG A 18 1.61 -5.43 -14.24
N HIS A 19 1.67 -6.07 -15.40
CA HIS A 19 0.92 -7.31 -15.66
C HIS A 19 1.48 -8.48 -14.85
N ALA A 20 2.79 -8.50 -14.58
CA ALA A 20 3.40 -9.50 -13.72
C ALA A 20 2.89 -9.35 -12.27
N ALA A 21 2.66 -8.13 -11.78
CA ALA A 21 2.10 -7.90 -10.45
C ALA A 21 0.73 -8.59 -10.28
N THR A 22 -0.18 -8.46 -11.26
CA THR A 22 -1.47 -9.17 -11.24
C THR A 22 -1.29 -10.68 -11.27
N ALA A 23 -0.42 -11.20 -12.14
CA ALA A 23 -0.13 -12.63 -12.19
C ALA A 23 0.45 -13.18 -10.87
N PHE A 24 1.35 -12.43 -10.21
CA PHE A 24 1.90 -12.80 -8.90
C PHE A 24 0.83 -12.80 -7.81
N MET A 25 -0.04 -11.78 -7.78
CA MET A 25 -1.16 -11.76 -6.83
C MET A 25 -2.05 -12.99 -7.02
N HIS A 26 -2.39 -13.34 -8.26
CA HIS A 26 -3.15 -14.55 -8.59
C HIS A 26 -2.48 -15.83 -8.10
N ASP A 27 -1.19 -16.02 -8.40
CA ASP A 27 -0.43 -17.19 -7.94
C ASP A 27 -0.40 -17.28 -6.40
N CYS A 28 -0.17 -16.17 -5.71
CA CYS A 28 -0.24 -16.11 -4.25
C CYS A 28 -1.62 -16.53 -3.71
N MET A 29 -2.71 -16.05 -4.32
CA MET A 29 -4.07 -16.40 -3.90
C MET A 29 -4.40 -17.87 -4.16
N LEU A 30 -3.98 -18.42 -5.30
CA LEU A 30 -4.16 -19.84 -5.61
C LEU A 30 -3.40 -20.71 -4.61
N ARG A 31 -2.16 -20.35 -4.24
CA ARG A 31 -1.39 -21.06 -3.21
C ARG A 31 -1.99 -20.95 -1.82
N ALA A 32 -2.67 -19.84 -1.53
CA ALA A 32 -3.31 -19.62 -0.24
C ALA A 32 -4.60 -20.46 -0.06
N ARG A 33 -5.17 -21.00 -1.15
CA ARG A 33 -6.36 -21.88 -1.07
C ARG A 33 -6.07 -23.10 -0.21
N GLY A 34 -6.93 -23.31 0.80
CA GLY A 34 -6.77 -24.38 1.79
C GLY A 34 -5.61 -24.19 2.79
N GLN A 35 -4.82 -23.11 2.66
CA GLN A 35 -3.70 -22.81 3.56
C GLN A 35 -3.96 -21.60 4.46
N ALA A 36 -4.71 -20.61 3.95
CA ALA A 36 -5.13 -19.43 4.69
C ALA A 36 -6.63 -19.22 4.53
N LYS A 37 -7.30 -18.83 5.63
CA LYS A 37 -8.73 -18.50 5.61
C LYS A 37 -9.00 -17.12 5.01
N TYR A 38 -8.14 -16.16 5.32
CA TYR A 38 -8.22 -14.78 4.83
C TYR A 38 -6.87 -14.34 4.28
N VAL A 39 -6.88 -13.61 3.16
CA VAL A 39 -5.70 -13.01 2.54
C VAL A 39 -6.02 -11.58 2.14
N ALA A 40 -5.11 -10.64 2.41
CA ALA A 40 -5.25 -9.26 1.96
C ALA A 40 -4.00 -8.82 1.20
N ASN A 41 -4.23 -8.08 0.12
CA ASN A 41 -3.17 -7.37 -0.59
C ASN A 41 -3.14 -5.93 -0.09
N VAL A 42 -2.04 -5.55 0.54
CA VAL A 42 -1.90 -4.28 1.25
C VAL A 42 -0.59 -3.62 0.83
N ASP A 43 -0.58 -2.29 0.76
CA ASP A 43 0.67 -1.58 0.51
C ASP A 43 1.52 -1.62 1.79
N MET A 44 2.85 -1.53 1.65
CA MET A 44 3.74 -1.54 2.82
C MET A 44 3.53 -0.35 3.77
N ASP A 45 2.90 0.72 3.28
CA ASP A 45 2.51 1.90 4.04
C ASP A 45 1.04 1.85 4.52
N ASP A 46 0.32 0.75 4.31
CA ASP A 46 -0.99 0.52 4.92
C ASP A 46 -0.84 -0.21 6.26
N LEU A 47 -1.44 0.35 7.31
CA LEU A 47 -1.58 -0.29 8.61
C LEU A 47 -3.01 -0.78 8.82
N PRO A 48 -3.26 -2.09 8.92
CA PRO A 48 -4.58 -2.57 9.27
C PRO A 48 -4.86 -2.28 10.74
N PHE A 49 -6.06 -1.76 11.01
CA PHE A 49 -6.55 -1.44 12.33
C PHE A 49 -7.81 -2.23 12.63
N CYS A 50 -7.90 -2.75 13.85
CA CYS A 50 -9.09 -3.40 14.38
C CYS A 50 -9.50 -2.67 15.67
N SER A 51 -10.76 -2.26 15.76
CA SER A 51 -11.27 -1.55 16.92
C SER A 51 -11.60 -2.51 18.05
N GLY A 52 -11.23 -2.13 19.28
CA GLY A 52 -11.37 -2.94 20.49
C GLY A 52 -10.16 -3.84 20.76
N ASP A 53 -10.35 -4.83 21.64
CA ASP A 53 -9.29 -5.75 22.09
C ASP A 53 -9.07 -6.96 21.16
N GLY A 54 -9.97 -7.17 20.19
CA GLY A 54 -9.92 -8.29 19.26
C GLY A 54 -8.91 -8.08 18.12
N ASN A 55 -8.43 -9.18 17.55
CA ASN A 55 -7.57 -9.15 16.36
C ASN A 55 -8.39 -9.18 15.06
N ILE A 56 -7.76 -8.82 13.93
CA ILE A 56 -8.40 -8.76 12.61
C ILE A 56 -9.02 -10.12 12.22
N GLY A 57 -8.33 -11.23 12.51
CA GLY A 57 -8.80 -12.57 12.17
C GLY A 57 -10.09 -12.94 12.90
N GLU A 58 -10.16 -12.68 14.21
CA GLU A 58 -11.37 -12.88 15.01
C GLU A 58 -12.53 -12.04 14.49
N ARG A 59 -12.27 -10.76 14.16
CA ARG A 59 -13.31 -9.88 13.65
C ARG A 59 -13.81 -10.30 12.26
N LEU A 60 -12.93 -10.76 11.39
CA LEU A 60 -13.32 -11.33 10.10
C LEU A 60 -14.14 -12.62 10.28
N GLU A 61 -13.84 -13.42 11.29
CA GLU A 61 -14.62 -14.60 11.63
C GLU A 61 -16.05 -14.25 12.05
N GLU A 62 -16.20 -13.30 12.99
CA GLU A 62 -17.51 -12.81 13.41
C GLU A 62 -18.36 -12.30 12.24
N GLU A 63 -17.74 -11.61 11.28
CA GLU A 63 -18.44 -11.12 10.09
C GLU A 63 -18.73 -12.26 9.10
N SER A 64 -17.84 -13.24 8.96
CA SER A 64 -18.05 -14.43 8.14
C SER A 64 -19.22 -15.28 8.65
N ASP A 65 -19.37 -15.43 9.96
CA ASP A 65 -20.47 -16.19 10.57
C ASP A 65 -21.82 -15.51 10.32
N LYS A 66 -21.85 -14.17 10.39
CA LYS A 66 -23.05 -13.38 10.07
C LYS A 66 -23.36 -13.34 8.57
N LYS A 67 -22.33 -13.48 7.74
CA LYS A 67 -22.40 -13.40 6.28
C LYS A 67 -21.75 -14.64 5.66
N PRO A 68 -22.38 -15.82 5.77
CA PRO A 68 -21.78 -17.08 5.37
C PRO A 68 -21.45 -17.16 3.87
N ARG A 69 -22.03 -16.27 3.05
CA ARG A 69 -21.74 -16.15 1.61
C ARG A 69 -20.67 -15.10 1.26
N ALA A 70 -20.03 -14.47 2.24
CA ALA A 70 -18.97 -13.51 1.96
C ALA A 70 -17.76 -14.22 1.32
N ALA A 71 -17.36 -13.81 0.12
CA ALA A 71 -16.04 -14.10 -0.45
C ALA A 71 -15.02 -13.03 -0.08
N GLN A 72 -15.49 -11.82 0.23
CA GLN A 72 -14.65 -10.66 0.42
C GLN A 72 -15.19 -9.77 1.53
N PHE A 73 -14.27 -9.17 2.26
CA PHE A 73 -14.55 -8.17 3.26
C PHE A 73 -13.85 -6.87 2.89
N ILE A 74 -14.63 -5.87 2.49
CA ILE A 74 -14.16 -4.58 2.02
C ILE A 74 -14.01 -3.67 3.24
N ALA A 75 -12.78 -3.32 3.57
CA ALA A 75 -12.46 -2.40 4.65
C ALA A 75 -12.21 -0.98 4.11
N GLN A 76 -12.62 0.01 4.90
CA GLN A 76 -12.36 1.42 4.57
C GLN A 76 -10.86 1.71 4.57
N TRP A 77 -10.43 2.54 3.63
CA TRP A 77 -9.07 3.02 3.53
C TRP A 77 -9.03 4.49 3.93
N ILE A 78 -8.32 4.79 5.02
CA ILE A 78 -8.25 6.11 5.65
C ILE A 78 -6.89 6.72 5.34
N LEU A 79 -6.91 7.82 4.60
CA LEU A 79 -5.69 8.55 4.26
C LEU A 79 -5.22 9.39 5.46
N SER A 80 -3.93 9.27 5.78
CA SER A 80 -3.32 10.02 6.87
C SER A 80 -2.00 10.67 6.44
N GLN A 81 -1.61 11.74 7.11
CA GLN A 81 -0.29 12.34 6.98
C GLN A 81 0.59 11.91 8.14
N GLN A 82 1.79 11.44 7.83
CA GLN A 82 2.81 11.14 8.80
C GLN A 82 4.04 11.99 8.53
N LYS A 83 4.45 12.78 9.52
CA LYS A 83 5.77 13.40 9.52
C LYS A 83 6.79 12.32 9.92
N GLN A 84 7.88 12.23 9.18
CA GLN A 84 8.96 11.29 9.49
C GLN A 84 10.32 11.96 9.46
N ASP A 85 11.13 11.69 10.48
CA ASP A 85 12.48 12.23 10.63
C ASP A 85 13.55 11.16 10.31
N TRP A 86 13.81 10.98 9.02
CA TRP A 86 14.73 9.95 8.52
C TRP A 86 16.19 10.19 8.92
N GLU A 87 16.56 11.44 9.22
CA GLU A 87 17.94 11.82 9.56
C GLU A 87 18.37 11.26 10.91
N THR A 88 17.41 10.90 11.77
CA THR A 88 17.66 10.32 13.08
C THR A 88 17.90 8.80 13.06
N VAL A 89 17.70 8.14 11.91
CA VAL A 89 17.84 6.68 11.78
C VAL A 89 19.26 6.30 11.38
N GLU A 90 20.14 6.19 12.37
CA GLU A 90 21.53 5.77 12.14
C GLU A 90 21.67 4.27 11.85
N SER A 91 20.84 3.44 12.48
CA SER A 91 20.81 1.98 12.28
C SER A 91 19.39 1.43 12.42
N PRO A 92 19.11 0.21 11.92
CA PRO A 92 17.76 -0.36 11.99
C PRO A 92 17.19 -0.39 13.41
N LYS A 93 18.01 -0.65 14.44
CA LYS A 93 17.52 -0.68 15.84
C LYS A 93 16.93 0.65 16.32
N ASN A 94 17.30 1.76 15.68
CA ASN A 94 16.84 3.10 16.02
C ASN A 94 15.53 3.49 15.32
N VAL A 95 15.00 2.65 14.42
CA VAL A 95 13.73 2.91 13.73
C VAL A 95 12.59 2.99 14.74
N ARG A 96 11.83 4.07 14.67
CA ARG A 96 10.58 4.28 15.40
C ARG A 96 9.43 4.40 14.40
N PHE A 97 8.25 3.92 14.80
CA PHE A 97 7.06 4.02 13.94
C PHE A 97 6.39 5.40 14.00
N GLU A 98 6.59 6.18 15.06
CA GLU A 98 6.12 7.56 15.23
C GLU A 98 4.63 7.78 14.91
N LEU A 99 3.74 6.83 15.26
CA LEU A 99 2.32 6.97 14.89
C LEU A 99 1.61 8.11 15.64
N SER A 100 2.21 8.67 16.68
CA SER A 100 1.71 9.87 17.37
C SER A 100 1.80 11.15 16.52
N SER A 101 2.66 11.18 15.50
CA SER A 101 2.77 12.29 14.55
C SER A 101 1.71 12.21 13.44
N VAL A 102 1.00 11.07 13.34
CA VAL A 102 -0.01 10.84 12.31
C VAL A 102 -1.19 11.78 12.50
N ARG A 103 -1.68 12.34 11.39
CA ARG A 103 -2.87 13.18 11.33
C ARG A 103 -3.81 12.65 10.26
N ILE A 104 -5.04 12.32 10.65
CA ILE A 104 -6.03 11.83 9.70
C ILE A 104 -6.55 12.99 8.85
N LEU A 105 -6.62 12.80 7.54
CA LEU A 105 -7.11 13.82 6.64
C LEU A 105 -8.64 13.88 6.68
N ASN A 106 -9.18 15.10 6.68
CA ASN A 106 -10.61 15.29 6.48
C ASN A 106 -10.98 14.90 5.05
N ARG A 107 -12.08 14.14 4.88
CA ARG A 107 -12.56 13.68 3.56
C ARG A 107 -12.64 14.80 2.52
N ASN A 108 -13.07 16.00 2.90
CA ASN A 108 -13.21 17.13 1.97
C ASN A 108 -11.86 17.63 1.41
N SER A 109 -10.75 17.32 2.08
CA SER A 109 -9.38 17.67 1.65
C SER A 109 -8.74 16.63 0.74
N ILE A 110 -9.40 15.48 0.54
CA ILE A 110 -8.90 14.34 -0.23
C ILE A 110 -9.51 14.38 -1.63
N ARG A 111 -8.81 13.93 -2.68
CA ARG A 111 -9.40 13.77 -4.03
C ARG A 111 -10.42 12.61 -4.05
N TRP A 112 -11.47 12.71 -4.86
CA TRP A 112 -12.59 11.75 -4.86
C TRP A 112 -12.18 10.27 -5.01
N ASP A 113 -11.31 9.96 -5.96
CA ASP A 113 -10.78 8.61 -6.19
C ASP A 113 -10.10 8.02 -4.95
N TYR A 114 -9.36 8.83 -4.19
CA TYR A 114 -8.75 8.42 -2.92
C TYR A 114 -9.78 8.27 -1.79
N ARG A 115 -10.91 9.00 -1.82
CA ARG A 115 -11.99 8.86 -0.83
C ARG A 115 -12.72 7.54 -0.95
N VAL A 116 -12.86 7.04 -2.18
CA VAL A 116 -13.58 5.80 -2.47
C VAL A 116 -12.69 4.57 -2.44
N SER A 117 -11.36 4.73 -2.39
CA SER A 117 -10.43 3.63 -2.19
C SER A 117 -10.81 2.74 -1.01
N LYS A 118 -10.56 1.44 -1.18
CA LYS A 118 -10.81 0.39 -0.20
C LYS A 118 -9.66 -0.61 -0.24
N LYS A 119 -9.58 -1.41 0.81
CA LYS A 119 -8.71 -2.60 0.86
C LYS A 119 -9.58 -3.80 1.14
N ILE A 120 -9.19 -4.96 0.62
CA ILE A 120 -10.04 -6.14 0.59
C ILE A 120 -9.33 -7.28 1.29
N PHE A 121 -10.02 -7.91 2.23
CA PHE A 121 -9.67 -9.25 2.70
C PHE A 121 -10.47 -10.25 1.86
N HIS A 122 -9.76 -11.13 1.16
CA HIS A 122 -10.32 -12.20 0.37
C HIS A 122 -10.38 -13.49 1.17
N ARG A 123 -11.42 -14.28 0.92
CA ARG A 123 -11.45 -15.70 1.22
C ARG A 123 -10.92 -16.46 0.00
N PRO A 124 -9.70 -17.04 0.06
CA PRO A 124 -9.08 -17.61 -1.13
C PRO A 124 -9.88 -18.73 -1.77
N ASP A 125 -10.62 -19.49 -0.96
CA ASP A 125 -11.52 -20.57 -1.37
C ASP A 125 -12.76 -20.08 -2.15
N ARG A 126 -13.01 -18.78 -2.21
CA ARG A 126 -14.24 -18.21 -2.79
C ARG A 126 -14.01 -17.16 -3.87
N VAL A 127 -12.75 -16.84 -4.17
CA VAL A 127 -12.36 -15.81 -5.15
C VAL A 127 -11.63 -16.46 -6.31
N ILE A 128 -12.05 -16.18 -7.56
CA ILE A 128 -11.44 -16.74 -8.78
C ILE A 128 -10.54 -15.71 -9.45
N HIS A 129 -11.07 -14.51 -9.71
CA HIS A 129 -10.38 -13.50 -10.51
C HIS A 129 -10.46 -12.14 -9.85
N PHE A 130 -9.30 -11.55 -9.58
CA PHE A 130 -9.20 -10.31 -8.82
C PHE A 130 -7.90 -9.56 -9.18
N ASP A 131 -7.87 -8.27 -8.88
CA ASP A 131 -6.66 -7.44 -8.83
C ASP A 131 -6.49 -6.87 -7.41
N MET A 132 -5.54 -5.95 -7.25
CA MET A 132 -5.22 -5.34 -5.95
C MET A 132 -6.39 -4.56 -5.30
N HIS A 133 -7.34 -4.08 -6.09
CA HIS A 133 -8.41 -3.18 -5.62
C HIS A 133 -9.83 -3.70 -5.92
N ARG A 134 -9.97 -4.77 -6.70
CA ARG A 134 -11.26 -5.25 -7.20
C ARG A 134 -11.24 -6.76 -7.40
N VAL A 135 -12.38 -7.38 -7.14
CA VAL A 135 -12.65 -8.75 -7.60
C VAL A 135 -13.56 -8.69 -8.82
N PHE A 136 -13.19 -9.44 -9.86
CA PHE A 136 -13.94 -9.56 -11.10
C PHE A 136 -14.90 -10.75 -11.07
N LYS A 137 -14.54 -11.84 -10.39
CA LYS A 137 -15.35 -13.06 -10.30
C LYS A 137 -15.07 -13.84 -9.02
N ASN A 138 -16.14 -14.23 -8.33
CA ASN A 138 -16.12 -15.15 -7.19
C ASN A 138 -16.52 -16.57 -7.63
N GLU A 139 -16.31 -17.53 -6.74
CA GLU A 139 -16.85 -18.88 -6.89
C GLU A 139 -18.37 -18.90 -6.69
N GLN A 140 -19.00 -19.92 -7.26
CA GLN A 140 -20.39 -20.25 -6.98
C GLN A 140 -20.44 -21.24 -5.82
N ASN A 141 -21.45 -21.08 -4.96
CA ASN A 141 -21.76 -22.06 -3.93
C ASN A 141 -22.43 -23.31 -4.54
N SER A 142 -22.74 -24.30 -3.71
CA SER A 142 -23.43 -25.53 -4.11
C SER A 142 -24.82 -25.33 -4.72
N GLU A 143 -25.41 -24.14 -4.57
CA GLU A 143 -26.73 -23.76 -5.09
C GLU A 143 -26.60 -22.98 -6.42
N GLY A 144 -25.38 -22.81 -6.95
CA GLY A 144 -25.12 -22.04 -8.16
C GLY A 144 -25.11 -20.52 -7.97
N LEU A 145 -25.22 -20.03 -6.73
CA LEU A 145 -25.17 -18.61 -6.40
C LEU A 145 -23.73 -18.15 -6.19
N GLU A 146 -23.35 -17.03 -6.81
CA GLU A 146 -22.03 -16.44 -6.64
C GLU A 146 -21.84 -15.89 -5.22
N TYR A 147 -20.67 -16.13 -4.61
CA TYR A 147 -20.31 -15.53 -3.32
C TYR A 147 -20.16 -14.01 -3.44
N GLU A 148 -20.43 -13.29 -2.35
CA GLU A 148 -20.61 -11.84 -2.37
C GLU A 148 -19.47 -11.07 -1.68
N ALA A 149 -19.35 -9.79 -2.02
CA ALA A 149 -18.49 -8.85 -1.30
C ALA A 149 -19.29 -8.13 -0.22
N VAL A 150 -18.70 -7.98 0.97
CA VAL A 150 -19.34 -7.39 2.13
C VAL A 150 -18.53 -6.19 2.62
N ASP A 151 -19.16 -5.03 2.73
CA ASP A 151 -18.55 -3.88 3.39
C ASP A 151 -18.46 -4.08 4.91
N ILE A 152 -17.26 -3.96 5.45
CA ILE A 152 -17.02 -3.90 6.89
C ILE A 152 -17.06 -2.44 7.34
N SER A 153 -17.78 -2.20 8.43
CA SER A 153 -17.81 -0.89 9.08
C SER A 153 -16.40 -0.45 9.51
N GLU A 154 -16.07 0.82 9.27
CA GLU A 154 -14.83 1.44 9.75
C GLU A 154 -14.69 1.41 11.27
N LEU A 155 -15.81 1.29 12.01
CA LEU A 155 -15.81 1.10 13.46
C LEU A 155 -15.33 -0.29 13.88
N LYS A 156 -15.17 -1.23 12.94
CA LYS A 156 -14.65 -2.59 13.19
C LYS A 156 -13.24 -2.72 12.65
N ILE A 157 -13.07 -2.52 11.33
CA ILE A 157 -11.80 -2.69 10.64
C ILE A 157 -11.62 -1.56 9.62
N PHE A 158 -10.44 -0.96 9.60
CA PHE A 158 -10.02 -0.03 8.56
C PHE A 158 -8.53 -0.16 8.29
N PHE A 159 -8.09 0.33 7.14
CA PHE A 159 -6.68 0.48 6.82
C PHE A 159 -6.30 1.94 6.93
N LEU A 160 -5.28 2.21 7.73
CA LEU A 160 -4.66 3.51 7.81
C LEU A 160 -3.51 3.60 6.80
N HIS A 161 -3.68 4.40 5.76
CA HIS A 161 -2.61 4.66 4.81
C HIS A 161 -1.69 5.75 5.33
N LEU A 162 -0.45 5.38 5.61
CA LEU A 162 0.59 6.26 6.09
C LEU A 162 1.24 6.99 4.92
N ARG A 163 0.66 8.12 4.57
CA ARG A 163 1.26 8.99 3.58
C ARG A 163 2.35 9.83 4.26
N ARG A 164 3.61 9.50 3.95
CA ARG A 164 4.79 10.11 4.58
C ARG A 164 5.20 11.37 3.83
N PHE A 165 5.49 12.43 4.58
CA PHE A 165 5.75 13.73 3.98
C PHE A 165 6.97 14.43 4.57
N GLU A 166 7.63 15.18 3.70
CA GLU A 166 8.63 16.17 4.04
C GLU A 166 7.95 17.55 4.17
N ARG A 167 8.26 18.26 5.27
CA ARG A 167 7.51 19.41 5.79
C ARG A 167 7.36 20.54 4.77
N ASP A 168 8.35 20.72 3.91
CA ASP A 168 8.48 21.89 3.05
C ASP A 168 8.00 21.65 1.61
N LEU A 169 7.50 20.45 1.32
CA LEU A 169 7.15 20.06 -0.05
C LEU A 169 5.66 20.08 -0.35
N ILE A 170 4.80 20.33 0.64
CA ILE A 170 3.36 20.22 0.47
C ILE A 170 2.72 21.45 1.10
N ILE A 171 2.39 22.41 0.24
CA ILE A 171 1.48 23.52 0.58
C ILE A 171 0.21 23.37 -0.26
N PRO A 172 -0.76 22.52 0.13
CA PRO A 172 -2.10 22.60 -0.39
C PRO A 172 -2.76 23.77 0.33
N LYS A 173 -3.40 24.66 -0.42
CA LYS A 173 -3.94 25.90 0.16
C LYS A 173 -5.00 25.70 1.24
N LEU A 174 -5.49 24.47 1.50
CA LEU A 174 -6.34 24.18 2.65
C LEU A 174 -6.42 22.67 2.97
N ILE A 175 -5.38 22.07 3.56
CA ILE A 175 -5.54 20.73 4.17
C ILE A 175 -6.27 20.90 5.50
N ARG A 176 -7.41 20.22 5.67
CA ARG A 176 -8.08 20.06 6.96
C ARG A 176 -7.86 18.65 7.48
N PHE A 177 -7.69 18.53 8.79
CA PHE A 177 -7.55 17.26 9.48
C PHE A 177 -8.88 16.85 10.14
N ASN A 178 -9.02 15.56 10.42
CA ASN A 178 -10.13 15.04 11.19
C ASN A 178 -9.80 15.16 12.69
N GLU A 179 -10.52 16.05 13.38
CA GLU A 179 -10.37 16.32 14.82
C GLU A 179 -11.16 15.32 15.68
N SER A 180 -12.11 14.59 15.11
CA SER A 180 -12.97 13.64 15.83
C SER A 180 -12.43 12.21 15.84
N PHE A 181 -11.25 11.97 15.25
CA PHE A 181 -10.64 10.66 15.23
C PHE A 181 -10.06 10.31 16.61
N ASP A 182 -10.31 9.09 17.10
CA ASP A 182 -9.76 8.61 18.37
C ASP A 182 -8.28 8.22 18.21
N TYR A 183 -7.38 9.13 18.58
CA TYR A 183 -5.93 8.91 18.48
C TYR A 183 -5.36 7.96 19.55
N SER A 184 -6.13 7.59 20.59
CA SER A 184 -5.66 6.66 21.63
C SER A 184 -5.28 5.30 21.03
N GLN A 185 -6.05 4.88 20.04
CA GLN A 185 -5.86 3.69 19.22
C GLN A 185 -4.51 3.66 18.51
N LEU A 186 -4.07 4.80 17.95
CA LEU A 186 -2.76 4.91 17.28
C LEU A 186 -1.60 4.89 18.28
N ILE A 187 -1.79 5.48 19.46
CA ILE A 187 -0.78 5.45 20.53
C ILE A 187 -0.56 4.00 21.02
N ALA A 188 -1.65 3.27 21.27
CA ALA A 188 -1.59 1.87 21.65
C ALA A 188 -0.90 1.01 20.57
N LEU A 189 -1.26 1.23 19.29
CA LEU A 189 -0.62 0.54 18.17
C LEU A 189 0.87 0.88 18.08
N ASN A 190 1.26 2.15 18.23
CA ASN A 190 2.65 2.59 18.22
C ASN A 190 3.48 1.86 19.28
N HIS A 191 2.95 1.74 20.50
CA HIS A 191 3.61 1.04 21.59
C HIS A 191 3.82 -0.44 21.27
N ARG A 192 2.78 -1.13 20.77
CA ARG A 192 2.87 -2.54 20.37
C ARG A 192 3.88 -2.75 19.25
N MET A 193 3.81 -1.95 18.18
CA MET A 193 4.71 -2.06 17.03
C MET A 193 6.17 -1.80 17.42
N THR A 194 6.42 -0.73 18.18
CA THR A 194 7.77 -0.38 18.64
C THR A 194 8.36 -1.46 19.54
N THR A 195 7.57 -1.98 20.48
CA THR A 195 7.98 -3.08 21.37
C THR A 195 8.32 -4.34 20.58
N ASN A 196 7.42 -4.76 19.67
CA ASN A 196 7.63 -5.95 18.84
C ASN A 196 8.86 -5.81 17.93
N TYR A 197 9.06 -4.62 17.37
CA TYR A 197 10.23 -4.35 16.54
C TYR A 197 11.53 -4.42 17.34
N ALA A 198 11.58 -3.76 18.51
CA ALA A 198 12.74 -3.81 19.39
C ALA A 198 13.10 -5.24 19.82
N ILE A 199 12.09 -6.08 20.08
CA ILE A 199 12.29 -7.51 20.39
C ILE A 199 12.88 -8.25 19.17
N ARG A 200 12.32 -8.06 17.98
CA ARG A 200 12.78 -8.76 16.75
C ARG A 200 14.19 -8.34 16.35
N MET A 201 14.55 -7.08 16.56
CA MET A 201 15.87 -6.55 16.25
C MET A 201 16.92 -6.90 17.31
N ARG A 202 16.49 -7.37 18.49
CA ARG A 202 17.41 -7.74 19.58
C ARG A 202 18.38 -8.81 19.10
N ASN A 203 19.67 -8.59 19.36
CA ASN A 203 20.77 -9.50 19.03
C ASN A 203 20.93 -9.82 17.54
N GLN A 204 20.30 -9.04 16.65
CA GLN A 204 20.51 -9.21 15.21
C GLN A 204 21.72 -8.41 14.78
N ALA A 205 22.65 -9.03 14.05
CA ALA A 205 23.79 -8.32 13.44
C ALA A 205 23.32 -7.19 12.50
N PHE A 206 22.15 -7.38 11.86
CA PHE A 206 21.51 -6.36 11.04
C PHE A 206 21.11 -5.11 11.84
N ALA A 207 20.80 -5.24 13.13
CA ALA A 207 20.35 -4.12 13.97
C ALA A 207 21.44 -3.05 14.18
N GLU A 208 22.69 -3.47 14.19
CA GLU A 208 23.87 -2.63 14.39
C GLU A 208 24.43 -2.06 13.08
N LYS A 209 23.85 -2.43 11.94
CA LYS A 209 24.34 -1.97 10.65
C LYS A 209 24.12 -0.47 10.51
N ILE A 210 25.21 0.27 10.36
CA ILE A 210 25.17 1.70 10.06
C ILE A 210 24.52 1.88 8.68
N MET A 211 23.45 2.67 8.65
CA MET A 211 22.67 2.91 7.44
C MET A 211 23.13 4.15 6.67
N THR A 212 23.96 5.03 7.23
CA THR A 212 24.42 6.23 6.51
C THR A 212 25.19 5.88 5.22
N PRO A 213 24.92 6.56 4.08
CA PRO A 213 24.10 7.76 3.92
C PRO A 213 22.64 7.49 3.46
N TRP A 214 22.05 6.33 3.79
CA TRP A 214 20.69 5.96 3.38
C TRP A 214 19.64 7.01 3.74
N ALA A 215 19.79 7.70 4.88
CA ALA A 215 18.88 8.78 5.27
C ALA A 215 18.82 9.91 4.21
N HIS A 216 19.95 10.27 3.60
CA HIS A 216 20.02 11.31 2.56
C HIS A 216 19.40 10.85 1.24
N GLU A 217 19.69 9.60 0.83
CA GLU A 217 19.08 8.97 -0.35
C GLU A 217 17.56 8.84 -0.18
N ALA A 218 17.12 8.33 0.98
CA ALA A 218 15.72 8.18 1.34
C ALA A 218 15.01 9.54 1.33
N ARG A 219 15.61 10.59 1.88
CA ARG A 219 15.06 11.96 1.84
C ARG A 219 14.84 12.44 0.41
N THR A 220 15.83 12.28 -0.46
CA THR A 220 15.73 12.70 -1.87
C THR A 220 14.67 11.90 -2.63
N ILE A 221 14.67 10.57 -2.47
CA ILE A 221 13.66 9.69 -3.06
C ILE A 221 12.26 10.07 -2.58
N MET A 222 12.07 10.22 -1.28
CA MET A 222 10.78 10.58 -0.70
C MET A 222 10.33 11.96 -1.16
N ARG A 223 11.21 12.97 -1.18
CA ARG A 223 10.91 14.29 -1.74
C ARG A 223 10.39 14.20 -3.16
N ASN A 224 11.10 13.46 -4.01
CA ASN A 224 10.80 13.37 -5.43
C ASN A 224 9.51 12.56 -5.67
N LEU A 225 9.29 11.48 -4.90
CA LEU A 225 8.03 10.74 -4.85
C LEU A 225 6.87 11.64 -4.42
N GLU A 226 7.05 12.45 -3.36
CA GLU A 226 6.02 13.35 -2.86
C GLU A 226 5.71 14.47 -3.85
N GLN A 227 6.73 15.06 -4.48
CA GLN A 227 6.55 16.03 -5.55
C GLN A 227 5.77 15.44 -6.73
N CYS A 228 6.07 14.19 -7.11
CA CYS A 228 5.36 13.46 -8.14
C CYS A 228 3.89 13.20 -7.73
N ARG A 229 3.66 12.88 -6.46
CA ARG A 229 2.36 12.45 -5.91
C ARG A 229 1.56 13.55 -5.20
N ARG A 230 1.92 14.83 -5.38
CA ARG A 230 1.22 16.02 -4.80
C ARG A 230 -0.30 16.05 -5.05
N GLU A 231 -0.80 15.18 -5.91
CA GLU A 231 -2.16 15.17 -6.42
C GLU A 231 -3.25 14.61 -5.50
N ALA A 232 -2.88 13.90 -4.43
CA ALA A 232 -3.86 13.29 -3.51
C ALA A 232 -4.69 14.34 -2.72
N PHE A 233 -4.27 15.62 -2.73
CA PHE A 233 -4.81 16.71 -1.93
C PHE A 233 -5.70 17.70 -2.73
N GLY A 234 -6.61 17.18 -3.55
CA GLY A 234 -7.62 18.01 -4.22
C GLY A 234 -7.08 18.95 -5.30
N THR A 235 -5.84 18.76 -5.77
CA THR A 235 -5.30 19.52 -6.90
C THR A 235 -5.85 19.00 -8.23
N ARG A 236 -6.15 19.91 -9.16
CA ARG A 236 -6.62 19.58 -10.52
C ARG A 236 -5.50 18.93 -11.34
N LEU A 237 -5.85 17.86 -12.07
CA LEU A 237 -4.94 17.23 -13.02
C LEU A 237 -4.72 18.13 -14.23
N THR A 238 -3.48 18.23 -14.65
CA THR A 238 -2.95 18.89 -15.84
C THR A 238 -2.21 17.84 -16.68
N GLY A 239 -1.88 18.13 -17.95
CA GLY A 239 -1.12 17.20 -18.78
C GLY A 239 0.24 16.79 -18.19
N ARG A 240 0.85 17.64 -17.35
CA ARG A 240 2.18 17.39 -16.77
C ARG A 240 2.17 16.46 -15.55
N ASN A 241 1.14 16.55 -14.70
CA ASN A 241 1.04 15.75 -13.48
C ASN A 241 0.19 14.46 -13.68
N LYS A 242 -0.63 14.39 -14.75
CA LYS A 242 -1.29 13.14 -15.19
C LYS A 242 -0.32 11.96 -15.42
N MET A 243 0.90 12.22 -15.91
CA MET A 243 1.94 11.18 -16.07
C MET A 243 2.44 10.62 -14.73
N CYS A 244 2.51 11.47 -13.70
CA CYS A 244 2.91 11.07 -12.34
C CYS A 244 1.89 10.14 -11.70
N GLN A 245 0.62 10.32 -12.04
CA GLN A 245 -0.50 9.53 -11.55
C GLN A 245 -0.55 8.13 -12.16
N GLN A 246 -0.09 7.99 -13.40
CA GLN A 246 -0.21 6.73 -14.12
C GLN A 246 0.82 5.71 -13.70
N SER A 247 1.97 6.05 -13.11
CA SER A 247 2.86 5.09 -12.44
C SER A 247 3.91 5.78 -11.58
N SER A 248 4.30 5.17 -10.44
CA SER A 248 5.57 5.50 -9.78
C SER A 248 6.76 5.37 -10.75
N SER A 249 6.62 4.51 -11.76
CA SER A 249 7.51 4.35 -12.92
C SER A 249 7.57 5.57 -13.85
N GLY A 250 6.62 6.51 -13.77
CA GLY A 250 6.58 7.78 -14.50
C GLY A 250 7.33 8.90 -13.77
N CYS A 251 7.57 8.73 -12.47
CA CYS A 251 8.47 9.59 -11.69
C CYS A 251 9.96 9.27 -11.94
N ARG A 252 10.27 8.33 -12.85
CA ARG A 252 11.60 7.74 -13.06
C ARG A 252 12.70 8.79 -13.32
N GLY A 253 12.41 9.81 -14.14
CA GLY A 253 13.37 10.89 -14.40
C GLY A 253 13.63 11.81 -13.19
N MET A 254 12.71 11.84 -12.23
CA MET A 254 12.86 12.63 -10.99
C MET A 254 13.51 11.81 -9.87
N LEU A 255 13.36 10.48 -9.85
CA LEU A 255 13.95 9.61 -8.83
C LEU A 255 15.44 9.34 -9.04
N THR A 256 15.99 9.73 -10.20
CA THR A 256 17.38 9.44 -10.61
C THR A 256 18.27 10.69 -10.60
N VAL A 257 17.82 11.79 -9.99
CA VAL A 257 18.61 13.03 -9.92
C VAL A 257 19.69 12.87 -8.85
N GLY A 258 20.87 12.40 -9.25
CA GLY A 258 22.07 12.34 -8.41
C GLY A 258 23.03 11.20 -8.72
N ASP A 259 22.51 10.03 -9.10
CA ASP A 259 23.31 8.84 -9.36
C ASP A 259 23.21 8.39 -10.82
N ARG A 260 24.37 8.02 -11.40
CA ARG A 260 24.43 7.39 -12.73
C ARG A 260 23.97 5.94 -12.63
N PHE A 261 22.65 5.73 -12.66
CA PHE A 261 22.11 4.39 -12.92
C PHE A 261 22.31 4.06 -14.41
N HIS A 262 22.99 2.95 -14.70
CA HIS A 262 23.06 2.40 -16.04
C HIS A 262 21.71 1.74 -16.36
N PHE A 263 20.89 2.43 -17.15
CA PHE A 263 19.62 1.87 -17.60
C PHE A 263 19.86 0.82 -18.68
N ALA A 264 19.25 -0.35 -18.53
CA ALA A 264 19.00 -1.22 -19.68
C ALA A 264 18.03 -0.52 -20.65
N SER A 265 18.27 -0.65 -21.96
CA SER A 265 17.39 -0.12 -23.00
C SER A 265 15.97 -0.63 -22.81
N MET A 266 14.97 0.27 -22.82
CA MET A 266 13.57 -0.16 -22.86
C MET A 266 13.30 -0.85 -24.19
N THR A 267 12.92 -2.13 -24.14
CA THR A 267 12.67 -2.96 -25.32
C THR A 267 11.21 -3.03 -25.74
N TRP A 268 10.29 -2.38 -25.02
CA TRP A 268 8.86 -2.43 -25.34
C TRP A 268 8.37 -1.07 -25.87
N LEU A 269 8.03 -1.05 -27.17
CA LEU A 269 7.16 -0.05 -27.78
C LEU A 269 5.79 -0.13 -27.11
N ASP A 270 5.39 0.97 -26.49
CA ASP A 270 4.00 1.42 -26.27
C ASP A 270 2.89 0.35 -26.38
N LEU A 271 2.71 -0.47 -25.33
CA LEU A 271 1.47 -1.27 -25.15
C LEU A 271 0.32 -0.41 -24.60
N THR A 272 0.50 0.90 -24.47
CA THR A 272 -0.49 1.83 -23.92
C THR A 272 -1.55 2.27 -24.93
N HIS A 273 -1.46 1.82 -26.19
CA HIS A 273 -2.49 2.01 -27.20
C HIS A 273 -3.10 0.67 -27.64
N THR A 274 -3.97 0.10 -26.80
CA THR A 274 -5.30 -0.41 -27.20
C THR A 274 -5.98 -1.08 -26.00
N ALA A 275 -7.23 -0.72 -25.79
CA ALA A 275 -8.13 -1.23 -24.77
C ALA A 275 -8.55 -2.70 -25.03
N LEU A 276 -7.61 -3.62 -25.15
CA LEU A 276 -7.85 -5.01 -25.59
C LEU A 276 -7.34 -6.10 -24.63
N PHE A 277 -7.13 -5.81 -23.34
CA PHE A 277 -6.99 -6.89 -22.35
C PHE A 277 -8.34 -7.40 -21.80
N ASN A 278 -9.45 -6.70 -22.12
CA ASN A 278 -10.80 -7.16 -21.80
C ASN A 278 -11.33 -8.23 -22.76
N SER A 279 -10.59 -8.62 -23.81
CA SER A 279 -11.04 -9.61 -24.80
C SER A 279 -10.68 -11.06 -24.46
N TYR A 280 -10.18 -11.37 -23.25
CA TYR A 280 -10.08 -12.76 -22.77
C TYR A 280 -11.42 -13.35 -22.29
N VAL A 281 -12.54 -12.66 -22.54
CA VAL A 281 -13.90 -13.06 -22.11
C VAL A 281 -14.94 -13.00 -23.24
N GLU A 282 -14.52 -12.83 -24.50
CA GLU A 282 -15.39 -13.10 -25.65
C GLU A 282 -14.97 -14.41 -26.33
N SER A 283 -15.31 -15.52 -25.66
CA SER A 283 -15.55 -16.83 -26.28
C SER A 283 -16.39 -17.67 -25.33
#